data_AF-A0A6V7KQF9-F1
#
_entry.id   AF-A0A6V7KQF9-F1
#
_cell.length_a   1.000
_cell.length_b   1.000
_cell.length_c   1.000
_cell.angle_alpha   90.00
_cell.angle_beta   90.00
_cell.angle_gamma   90.00
#
_symmetry.space_group_name_H-M   'P 1'
#
loop_
_entity.id
_entity.type
_entity.pdbx_description
1 polymer ?
#
loop_
_entity_poly.entity_id
_entity_poly.type
_entity_poly.pdbx_seq_one_letter_code
_entity_poly.pdbx_strand_id
1 'polypeptide(L)' 'HEGPIPDKLQMIDLKISNQKECNSEYQVDDHELCTFTKVGEGLCN' A
#
# COMPACT_ATOMS: atom_id res chain seq x y z
N HIS A 1 -12.10 -6.49 13.02
CA HIS A 1 -11.57 -7.82 13.34
C HIS A 1 -10.19 -7.89 12.71
N GLU A 2 -9.17 -8.15 13.52
CA GLU A 2 -7.79 -8.28 13.06
C GLU A 2 -7.61 -9.64 12.38
N GLY A 3 -6.83 -9.68 11.31
CA GLY A 3 -6.49 -10.91 10.60
C GLY A 3 -5.44 -11.74 11.36
N PRO A 4 -5.26 -13.03 11.01
CA PRO A 4 -4.20 -13.84 11.61
C PRO A 4 -2.82 -13.30 11.22
N ILE A 5 -1.93 -13.15 12.20
CA ILE A 5 -0.52 -12.77 11.97
C ILE A 5 0.18 -13.93 11.25
N PRO A 6 0.75 -13.71 10.06
CA PRO A 6 1.44 -14.77 9.31
C PRO A 6 2.74 -15.19 10.00
N ASP A 7 3.03 -16.49 9.97
CA ASP A 7 4.25 -17.12 10.53
C ASP A 7 5.36 -17.28 9.47
N LYS A 8 5.08 -16.90 8.22
CA LYS A 8 5.97 -17.01 7.06
C LYS A 8 6.09 -15.68 6.36
N LEU A 9 7.19 -15.48 5.65
CA LEU A 9 7.40 -14.31 4.81
C LEU A 9 6.28 -14.19 3.78
N GLN A 10 5.63 -13.03 3.73
CA GLN A 10 4.62 -12.69 2.75
C GLN A 10 5.25 -11.84 1.65
N MET A 11 4.80 -12.03 0.40
CA MET A 11 5.25 -11.26 -0.75
C MET A 11 4.05 -10.72 -1.51
N ILE A 12 4.17 -9.50 -2.01
CA ILE A 12 3.16 -8.83 -2.82
C ILE A 12 3.83 -8.04 -3.94
N ASP A 13 3.22 -8.09 -5.12
CA ASP A 13 3.62 -7.26 -6.26
C ASP A 13 2.75 -6.00 -6.31
N LEU A 14 3.39 -4.85 -6.04
CA LEU A 14 2.73 -3.55 -6.00
C LEU A 14 2.96 -2.78 -7.30
N LYS A 15 1.97 -1.96 -7.68
CA LYS A 15 2.10 -1.01 -8.80
C LYS A 15 2.24 0.40 -8.26
N ILE A 16 3.26 1.11 -8.72
CA ILE A 16 3.48 2.52 -8.37
C ILE A 16 2.37 3.37 -9.01
N SER A 17 1.80 4.26 -8.20
CA SER A 17 0.81 5.26 -8.63
C SER A 17 1.51 6.55 -9.06
N ASN A 18 0.80 7.37 -9.85
CA ASN A 18 1.29 8.70 -10.20
C ASN A 18 1.32 9.60 -8.97
N GLN A 19 2.46 10.25 -8.70
CA GLN A 19 2.64 11.10 -7.51
C GLN A 19 1.64 12.26 -7.46
N LYS A 20 1.33 12.89 -8.60
CA LYS A 20 0.42 14.05 -8.65
C LYS A 20 -1.01 13.64 -8.31
N GLU A 21 -1.45 12.51 -8.85
CA GLU A 21 -2.77 11.94 -8.55
C GLU A 21 -2.85 11.47 -7.09
N CYS A 22 -1.78 10.85 -6.58
CA CYS A 22 -1.75 10.49 -5.18
C CYS A 22 -1.80 11.71 -4.26
N ASN A 23 -1.05 12.76 -4.55
CA ASN A 23 -1.05 14.00 -3.76
C ASN A 23 -2.42 14.69 -3.75
N SER A 24 -3.21 14.56 -4.82
CA SER A 24 -4.58 15.10 -4.81
C SER A 24 -5.53 14.37 -3.86
N GLU A 25 -5.26 13.10 -3.54
CA GLU A 25 -6.13 12.26 -2.70
C GLU A 25 -5.57 12.08 -1.27
N TYR A 26 -4.24 12.08 -1.14
CA TYR A 26 -3.49 11.85 0.08
C TYR A 26 -2.42 12.94 0.21
N GLN A 27 -2.26 13.52 1.40
CA GLN A 27 -1.21 14.54 1.62
C GLN A 27 0.16 13.87 1.71
N VAL A 28 0.75 13.56 0.55
CA VAL A 28 2.07 12.96 0.43
C VAL A 28 3.11 13.98 -0.04
N ASP A 29 4.33 13.88 0.49
CA ASP A 29 5.46 14.69 0.05
C ASP A 29 6.34 13.99 -1.01
N ASP A 30 7.38 14.66 -1.49
CA ASP A 30 8.24 14.15 -2.56
C ASP A 30 9.16 12.99 -2.12
N HIS A 31 9.23 12.67 -0.82
CA HIS A 31 9.95 11.52 -0.27
C HIS A 31 9.05 10.31 -0.07
N GLU A 32 7.75 10.45 -0.31
CA GLU A 32 6.76 9.39 -0.18
C GLU A 32 6.31 8.93 -1.57
N LEU A 33 6.08 7.63 -1.72
CA LEU A 33 5.58 7.02 -2.95
C LEU A 33 4.27 6.30 -2.66
N CYS A 34 3.35 6.40 -3.59
CA CYS A 34 2.07 5.72 -3.49
C CYS A 34 2.05 4.46 -4.34
N THR A 35 1.43 3.42 -3.81
CA THR A 35 1.23 2.15 -4.51
C THR A 35 -0.22 1.72 -4.46
N PHE A 36 -0.69 1.11 -5.54
CA PHE A 36 -2.00 0.47 -5.56
C PHE A 36 -1.91 -0.94 -4.98
N THR A 37 -2.72 -1.22 -3.97
CA THR A 37 -2.99 -2.59 -3.52
C THR A 37 -4.30 -3.08 -4.16
N LYS A 38 -4.44 -4.39 -4.37
CA LYS A 38 -5.75 -4.96 -4.73
C LYS A 38 -6.56 -5.20 -3.45
N VAL A 39 -7.88 -5.28 -3.59
CA VAL A 39 -8.75 -5.67 -2.46
C VAL A 39 -8.31 -7.05 -1.94
N GLY A 40 -8.02 -7.14 -0.64
CA GLY A 40 -7.51 -8.36 0.02
C GLY A 40 -5.98 -8.47 0.06
N GLU A 41 -5.27 -7.52 -0.56
CA GLU A 41 -3.82 -7.38 -0.52
C GLU A 41 -3.47 -6.14 0.33
N GLY A 42 -2.80 -6.32 1.45
CA GLY A 42 -2.50 -5.22 2.38
C GLY A 42 -1.61 -5.66 3.53
N LEU A 43 -0.90 -4.69 4.12
CA LEU A 43 0.05 -4.91 5.21
C LEU A 43 -0.51 -4.56 6.59
N CYS A 44 -1.77 -4.12 6.67
CA CYS A 44 -2.38 -3.64 7.91
C CYS A 44 -3.00 -4.80 8.69
N ASN A 45 -2.69 -4.86 9.99
CA ASN A 45 -3.35 -5.71 10.98
C ASN A 45 -4.52 -4.98 11.64
#